data_AF-A0A2H0QI53-F1
#
_entry.id   AF-A0A2H0QI53-F1
#
_cell.length_a   1.000
_cell.length_b   1.000
_cell.length_c   1.000
_cell.angle_alpha   90.00
_cell.angle_beta   90.00
_cell.angle_gamma   90.00
#
_symmetry.space_group_name_H-M   'P 1'
#
loop_
_entity.id
_entity.type
_entity.pdbx_description
1 polymer ?
#
loop_
_entity_poly.entity_id
_entity_poly.type
_entity_poly.pdbx_seq_one_letter_code
_entity_poly.pdbx_strand_id
1 'polypeptide(L)'
;MYDYHEPDAVEEETRRKQLSKTAIFTIELVLILVLLSVVGMYIITYHRTDLNLFLIKFDTWGITTVGRAEQQRLQVIRRLDIPIEQRQALSDNTIFIGANKTMVMLAIGEPVKVSQTEESLDRWIYQLGDRTRPIILYFEADELIRAEKGSNLDVINIE
;
A
#
# COMPACT_ATOMS: atom_id res chain seq x y z
N MET A 1 -31.06 26.36 60.98
CA MET A 1 -31.51 27.54 60.24
C MET A 1 -30.46 27.78 59.17
N TYR A 2 -30.74 27.39 57.92
CA TYR A 2 -29.81 27.62 56.82
C TYR A 2 -30.01 29.04 56.32
N ASP A 3 -28.94 29.83 56.34
CA ASP A 3 -28.91 31.20 55.85
C ASP A 3 -28.93 31.13 54.31
N TYR A 4 -30.08 31.49 53.71
CA TYR A 4 -30.22 31.49 52.26
C TYR A 4 -29.61 32.78 51.73
N HIS A 5 -28.40 32.68 51.17
CA HIS A 5 -27.78 33.78 50.46
C HIS A 5 -28.36 33.84 49.05
N GLU A 6 -29.24 34.80 48.82
CA GLU A 6 -29.78 35.07 47.49
C GLU A 6 -28.65 35.61 46.61
N PRO A 7 -28.35 34.98 45.47
CA PRO A 7 -27.22 35.39 44.64
C PRO A 7 -27.46 36.79 44.08
N ASP A 8 -26.47 37.67 44.24
CA ASP A 8 -26.52 39.03 43.70
C ASP A 8 -26.72 39.00 42.18
N ALA A 9 -27.48 39.96 41.63
CA ALA A 9 -27.84 40.02 40.21
C ALA A 9 -26.62 39.94 39.25
N VAL A 10 -25.44 40.36 39.71
CA VAL A 10 -24.17 40.31 38.96
C VAL A 10 -23.65 38.86 38.82
N GLU A 11 -23.82 38.03 39.84
CA GLU A 11 -23.43 36.61 39.81
C GLU A 11 -24.35 35.80 38.87
N GLU A 12 -25.65 36.12 38.87
CA GLU A 12 -26.60 35.48 37.97
C GLU A 12 -26.34 35.85 36.49
N GLU A 13 -26.00 37.12 36.20
CA GLU A 13 -25.67 37.57 34.85
C GLU A 13 -24.36 36.95 34.33
N THR A 14 -23.34 36.83 35.18
CA THR A 14 -22.08 36.17 34.81
C THR A 14 -22.25 34.68 34.56
N ARG A 15 -23.04 33.97 35.39
CA ARG A 15 -23.39 32.56 35.14
C ARG A 15 -24.16 32.39 33.83
N ARG A 16 -25.13 33.25 33.53
CA ARG A 16 -25.87 33.22 32.25
C ARG A 16 -24.95 33.43 31.04
N LYS A 17 -24.01 34.38 31.11
CA LYS A 17 -23.01 34.63 30.06
C LYS A 17 -22.01 33.47 29.92
N GLN A 18 -21.67 32.78 31.01
CA GLN A 18 -20.78 31.64 30.97
C GLN A 18 -21.47 30.40 30.37
N LEU A 19 -22.72 30.13 30.78
CA LEU A 19 -23.55 29.05 30.23
C LEU A 19 -23.82 29.25 28.73
N SER A 20 -24.08 30.48 28.28
CA SER A 20 -24.29 30.76 26.86
C SER A 20 -23.02 30.54 26.03
N LYS A 21 -21.84 30.93 26.52
CA LYS A 21 -20.56 30.67 25.86
C LYS A 21 -20.27 29.17 25.74
N THR A 22 -20.49 28.40 26.81
CA THR A 22 -20.28 26.94 26.77
C THR A 22 -21.26 26.23 25.83
N ALA A 23 -22.50 26.70 25.76
CA ALA A 23 -23.50 26.17 24.84
C ALA A 23 -23.11 26.45 23.38
N ILE A 24 -22.68 27.68 23.07
CA ILE A 24 -22.22 28.06 21.72
C ILE A 24 -21.03 27.21 21.29
N PHE A 25 -20.01 27.06 22.15
CA PHE A 25 -18.84 26.24 21.85
C PHE A 25 -19.20 24.76 21.60
N THR A 26 -20.13 24.22 22.39
CA THR A 26 -20.59 22.83 22.22
C THR A 26 -21.32 22.65 20.89
N ILE A 27 -22.18 23.60 20.51
CA ILE A 27 -22.90 23.59 19.23
C ILE A 27 -21.91 23.68 18.06
N GLU A 28 -20.92 24.58 18.13
CA GLU A 28 -19.88 24.70 17.10
C GLU A 28 -19.10 23.40 16.92
N LEU A 29 -18.67 22.77 18.03
CA LEU A 29 -17.96 21.49 17.98
C LEU A 29 -18.81 20.39 17.33
N VAL A 30 -20.09 20.29 17.71
CA VAL A 30 -21.02 19.31 17.12
C VAL A 30 -21.21 19.58 15.63
N LEU A 31 -21.36 20.84 15.22
CA LEU A 31 -21.50 21.21 13.81
C LEU A 31 -20.25 20.85 13.00
N ILE A 32 -19.05 21.08 13.55
CA ILE A 32 -17.79 20.66 12.91
C ILE A 32 -17.74 19.14 12.74
N LEU A 33 -18.07 18.38 13.78
CA LEU A 33 -18.07 16.92 13.71
C LEU A 33 -19.10 16.39 12.69
N VAL A 34 -20.30 16.97 12.67
CA VAL A 34 -21.32 16.64 11.67
C VAL A 34 -20.80 16.96 10.27
N LEU A 35 -20.21 18.12 10.05
CA LEU A 35 -19.69 18.52 8.75
C LEU A 35 -18.55 17.60 8.29
N LEU A 36 -17.64 17.23 9.19
CA LEU A 36 -16.60 16.23 8.92
C LEU A 36 -17.20 14.86 8.56
N SER A 37 -18.27 14.44 9.24
CA SER A 37 -18.93 13.16 8.94
C SER A 37 -19.58 13.15 7.56
N VAL A 38 -20.25 14.26 7.17
CA VAL A 38 -20.90 14.41 5.87
C VAL A 38 -19.85 14.44 4.76
N VAL A 39 -18.78 15.23 4.94
CA VAL A 39 -17.66 15.27 3.99
C VAL A 39 -17.00 13.89 3.87
N GLY A 40 -16.74 13.22 4.98
CA GLY A 40 -16.19 11.85 4.99
C GLY A 40 -17.08 10.86 4.24
N MET A 41 -18.38 10.89 4.49
CA MET A 41 -19.34 10.04 3.79
C MET A 41 -19.41 10.34 2.28
N TYR A 42 -19.35 11.61 1.90
CA TYR A 42 -19.26 12.03 0.50
C TYR A 42 -18.02 11.44 -0.18
N ILE A 43 -16.83 11.57 0.42
CA ILE A 43 -15.59 11.04 -0.14
C ILE A 43 -15.66 9.50 -0.24
N ILE A 44 -16.16 8.80 0.79
CA ILE A 44 -16.31 7.33 0.76
C ILE A 44 -17.24 6.89 -0.38
N THR A 45 -18.32 7.64 -0.62
CA THR A 45 -19.34 7.28 -1.62
C THR A 45 -18.87 7.58 -3.04
N TYR A 46 -18.25 8.73 -3.27
CA TYR A 46 -17.95 9.23 -4.61
C TYR A 46 -16.48 9.07 -5.04
N HIS A 47 -15.54 8.91 -4.11
CA HIS A 47 -14.10 8.77 -4.37
C HIS A 47 -13.52 7.44 -3.87
N ARG A 48 -14.35 6.38 -3.83
CA ARG A 48 -13.95 5.07 -3.30
C ARG A 48 -12.69 4.50 -3.96
N THR A 49 -12.53 4.67 -5.27
CA THR A 49 -11.37 4.18 -6.02
C THR A 49 -10.09 4.90 -5.61
N ASP A 50 -10.13 6.24 -5.56
CA ASP A 50 -8.98 7.07 -5.17
C ASP A 50 -8.60 6.83 -3.70
N LEU A 51 -9.59 6.66 -2.82
CA LEU A 51 -9.38 6.29 -1.42
C LEU A 51 -8.73 4.91 -1.30
N ASN A 52 -9.18 3.91 -2.05
CA ASN A 52 -8.56 2.59 -2.00
C ASN A 52 -7.11 2.64 -2.48
N LEU A 53 -6.83 3.39 -3.56
CA LEU A 53 -5.48 3.53 -4.10
C LEU A 53 -4.57 4.31 -3.14
N PHE A 54 -5.11 5.34 -2.49
CA PHE A 54 -4.44 6.07 -1.42
C PHE A 54 -4.13 5.18 -0.21
N LEU A 55 -5.14 4.43 0.27
CA LEU A 55 -4.98 3.51 1.40
C LEU A 55 -3.92 2.45 1.12
N ILE A 56 -3.94 1.85 -0.08
CA ILE A 56 -2.92 0.87 -0.51
C ILE A 56 -1.53 1.52 -0.54
N LYS A 57 -1.40 2.73 -1.10
CA LYS A 57 -0.12 3.43 -1.22
C LYS A 57 0.53 3.73 0.13
N PHE A 58 -0.28 4.02 1.15
CA PHE A 58 0.20 4.36 2.50
C PHE A 58 0.09 3.21 3.51
N ASP A 59 -0.22 2.00 3.05
CA ASP A 59 -0.39 0.84 3.92
C ASP A 59 0.94 0.22 4.38
N THR A 60 1.71 1.00 5.12
CA THR A 60 2.97 0.55 5.72
C THR A 60 2.77 -0.50 6.81
N TRP A 61 1.58 -0.58 7.41
CA TRP A 61 1.25 -1.49 8.52
C TRP A 61 0.58 -2.79 8.08
N GLY A 62 0.22 -2.96 6.81
CA GLY A 62 -0.43 -4.16 6.30
C GLY A 62 -1.89 -4.31 6.75
N ILE A 63 -2.63 -3.20 6.80
CA ILE A 63 -4.07 -3.19 7.08
C ILE A 63 -4.84 -3.80 5.91
N THR A 64 -4.46 -3.43 4.68
CA THR A 64 -5.03 -3.90 3.42
C THR A 64 -4.47 -5.27 3.02
N THR A 65 -5.18 -5.96 2.12
CA THR A 65 -4.73 -7.25 1.57
C THR A 65 -3.38 -7.12 0.86
N VAL A 66 -3.19 -6.03 0.11
CA VAL A 66 -1.94 -5.74 -0.61
C VAL A 66 -0.80 -5.50 0.37
N GLY A 67 -1.00 -4.68 1.41
CA GLY A 67 0.03 -4.44 2.42
C GLY A 67 0.38 -5.68 3.24
N ARG A 68 -0.58 -6.57 3.54
CA ARG A 68 -0.26 -7.87 4.17
C ARG A 68 0.61 -8.75 3.27
N ALA A 69 0.28 -8.83 1.99
CA ALA A 69 1.08 -9.58 1.02
C ALA A 69 2.49 -9.01 0.93
N GLU A 70 2.65 -7.69 0.93
CA GLU A 70 3.95 -7.02 0.94
C GLU A 70 4.75 -7.30 2.22
N GLN A 71 4.12 -7.22 3.39
CA GLN A 71 4.77 -7.58 4.66
C GLN A 71 5.21 -9.04 4.67
N GLN A 72 4.40 -9.96 4.13
CA GLN A 72 4.78 -11.36 4.00
C GLN A 72 5.97 -11.54 3.06
N ARG A 73 5.97 -10.88 1.89
CA ARG A 73 7.08 -10.87 0.94
C ARG A 73 8.38 -10.41 1.59
N LEU A 74 8.35 -9.28 2.30
CA LEU A 74 9.50 -8.73 3.02
C LEU A 74 9.98 -9.65 4.14
N GLN A 75 9.08 -10.34 4.85
CA GLN A 75 9.47 -11.34 5.85
C GLN A 75 10.20 -12.53 5.24
N VAL A 76 9.75 -13.01 4.08
CA VAL A 76 10.44 -14.09 3.35
C VAL A 76 11.83 -13.62 2.92
N ILE A 77 11.94 -12.43 2.31
CA ILE A 77 13.21 -11.85 1.87
C ILE A 77 14.23 -11.71 3.01
N ARG A 78 13.78 -11.31 4.21
CA ARG A 78 14.65 -11.19 5.40
C ARG A 78 15.25 -12.52 5.86
N ARG A 79 14.60 -13.65 5.56
CA ARG A 79 15.06 -14.99 5.93
C ARG A 79 15.96 -15.64 4.89
N LEU A 80 16.12 -15.03 3.71
CA LEU A 80 17.03 -15.52 2.69
C LEU A 80 18.49 -15.34 3.14
N ASP A 81 19.27 -16.40 2.97
CA ASP A 81 20.72 -16.41 3.20
C ASP A 81 21.46 -15.75 2.03
N ILE A 82 21.35 -14.43 1.97
CA ILE A 82 21.95 -13.58 0.93
C ILE A 82 22.63 -12.35 1.54
N PRO A 83 23.61 -11.74 0.85
CA PRO A 83 24.19 -10.46 1.22
C PRO A 83 23.14 -9.36 1.42
N ILE A 84 23.47 -8.38 2.27
CA ILE A 84 22.57 -7.26 2.59
C ILE A 84 22.18 -6.47 1.34
N GLU A 85 23.12 -6.24 0.42
CA GLU A 85 22.90 -5.50 -0.82
C GLU A 85 21.86 -6.19 -1.72
N GLN A 86 21.97 -7.51 -1.86
CA GLN A 86 21.00 -8.32 -2.62
C GLN A 86 19.63 -8.33 -1.96
N ARG A 87 19.59 -8.42 -0.62
CA ARG A 87 18.34 -8.33 0.15
C ARG A 87 17.64 -6.99 -0.05
N GLN A 88 18.40 -5.89 -0.08
CA GLN A 88 17.87 -4.56 -0.34
C GLN A 88 17.31 -4.48 -1.76
N ALA A 89 18.05 -4.98 -2.76
CA ALA A 89 17.57 -5.04 -4.14
C ALA A 89 16.22 -5.77 -4.26
N LEU A 90 16.08 -6.96 -3.65
CA LEU A 90 14.81 -7.71 -3.68
C LEU A 90 13.69 -6.95 -2.95
N SER A 91 14.00 -6.29 -1.84
CA SER A 91 13.02 -5.47 -1.10
C SER A 91 12.53 -4.30 -1.95
N ASP A 92 13.39 -3.74 -2.79
CA ASP A 92 13.10 -2.66 -3.74
C ASP A 92 12.59 -3.19 -5.10
N ASN A 93 12.07 -4.43 -5.15
CA ASN A 93 11.51 -5.08 -6.34
C ASN A 93 12.50 -5.14 -7.52
N THR A 94 13.79 -5.27 -7.22
CA THR A 94 14.89 -5.33 -8.19
C THR A 94 15.52 -6.72 -8.17
N ILE A 95 15.73 -7.28 -9.37
CA ILE A 95 16.41 -8.57 -9.58
C ILE A 95 17.88 -8.36 -9.92
N PHE A 96 18.70 -9.39 -9.71
CA PHE A 96 20.13 -9.39 -10.02
C PHE A 96 20.56 -10.73 -10.60
N ILE A 97 21.67 -10.75 -11.35
CA ILE A 97 22.24 -11.98 -11.91
C ILE A 97 22.70 -12.91 -10.78
N GLY A 98 22.40 -14.20 -10.90
CA GLY A 98 22.58 -15.21 -9.86
C GLY A 98 21.40 -15.34 -8.90
N ALA A 99 20.37 -14.47 -9.00
CA ALA A 99 19.15 -14.64 -8.21
C ALA A 99 18.43 -15.92 -8.64
N ASN A 100 18.01 -16.74 -7.68
CA ASN A 100 17.26 -17.93 -8.01
C ASN A 100 15.81 -17.61 -8.42
N LYS A 101 15.08 -18.58 -8.99
CA LYS A 101 13.69 -18.37 -9.43
C LYS A 101 12.79 -17.83 -8.30
N THR A 102 12.96 -18.35 -7.08
CA THR A 102 12.19 -17.89 -5.91
C THR A 102 12.45 -16.43 -5.59
N MET A 103 13.72 -15.99 -5.64
CA MET A 103 14.10 -14.59 -5.43
C MET A 103 13.49 -13.69 -6.51
N VAL A 104 13.51 -14.14 -7.77
CA VAL A 104 12.89 -13.39 -8.87
C VAL A 104 11.38 -13.25 -8.66
N MET A 105 10.68 -14.34 -8.31
CA MET A 105 9.24 -14.29 -8.02
C MET A 105 8.92 -13.37 -6.83
N LEU A 106 9.77 -13.36 -5.81
CA LEU A 106 9.62 -12.46 -4.66
C LEU A 106 9.86 -10.98 -5.02
N ALA A 107 10.65 -10.68 -6.05
CA ALA A 107 10.94 -9.31 -6.44
C ALA A 107 9.92 -8.75 -7.43
N ILE A 108 9.50 -9.54 -8.43
CA ILE A 108 8.71 -9.03 -9.56
C ILE A 108 7.43 -9.83 -9.86
N GLY A 109 7.11 -10.82 -9.02
CA GLY A 109 5.91 -11.63 -9.14
C GLY A 109 6.04 -12.82 -10.10
N GLU A 110 4.92 -13.40 -10.48
CA GLU A 110 4.87 -14.55 -11.38
C GLU A 110 5.10 -14.12 -12.84
N PRO A 111 5.83 -14.91 -13.64
CA PRO A 111 5.97 -14.68 -15.07
C PRO A 111 4.64 -14.91 -15.80
N VAL A 112 4.46 -14.21 -16.91
CA VAL A 112 3.31 -14.42 -17.81
C VAL A 112 3.41 -15.78 -18.52
N LYS A 113 4.64 -16.18 -18.87
CA LYS A 113 4.91 -17.46 -19.54
C LYS A 113 6.25 -18.02 -19.08
N VAL A 114 6.28 -19.34 -18.91
CA VAL A 114 7.48 -20.13 -18.67
C VAL A 114 7.62 -21.11 -19.83
N SER A 115 8.79 -21.15 -20.45
CA SER A 115 9.11 -22.10 -21.50
C SER A 115 10.50 -22.68 -21.27
N GLN A 116 10.65 -23.99 -21.41
CA GLN A 116 11.98 -24.61 -21.43
C GLN A 116 12.52 -24.55 -22.85
N THR A 117 13.72 -24.03 -23.01
CA THR A 117 14.45 -24.05 -24.27
C THR A 117 15.24 -25.36 -24.39
N GLU A 118 15.66 -25.72 -25.60
CA GLU A 118 16.63 -26.81 -25.78
C GLU A 118 17.89 -26.49 -24.94
N GLU A 119 18.45 -27.50 -24.25
CA GLU A 119 19.60 -27.37 -23.32
C GLU A 119 19.30 -26.89 -21.88
N SER A 120 18.17 -27.28 -21.27
CA SER A 120 17.88 -27.06 -19.83
C SER A 120 17.81 -25.60 -19.37
N LEU A 121 17.72 -24.68 -20.32
CA LEU A 121 17.57 -23.25 -20.08
C LEU A 121 16.10 -22.91 -19.92
N ASP A 122 15.70 -22.43 -18.74
CA ASP A 122 14.34 -21.96 -18.51
C ASP A 122 14.20 -20.49 -18.90
N ARG A 123 13.27 -20.20 -19.79
CA ARG A 123 12.97 -18.87 -20.29
C ARG A 123 11.65 -18.38 -19.67
N TRP A 124 11.71 -17.28 -18.94
CA TRP A 124 10.57 -16.66 -18.27
C TRP A 124 10.27 -15.30 -18.90
N ILE A 125 9.00 -15.05 -19.22
CA ILE A 125 8.57 -13.82 -19.90
C ILE A 125 7.72 -12.99 -18.94
N TYR A 126 8.07 -11.73 -18.76
CA TYR A 126 7.39 -10.77 -17.89
C TYR A 126 6.84 -9.60 -18.70
N GLN A 127 5.58 -9.24 -18.45
CA GLN A 127 4.93 -8.04 -18.97
C GLN A 127 4.68 -7.06 -17.82
N LEU A 128 5.61 -6.13 -17.61
CA LEU A 128 5.53 -5.17 -16.51
C LEU A 128 4.67 -3.96 -16.90
N GLY A 129 3.37 -4.04 -16.64
CA GLY A 129 2.41 -2.93 -16.78
C GLY A 129 2.49 -2.20 -18.12
N ASP A 130 2.68 -0.88 -18.06
CA ASP A 130 2.69 0.05 -19.21
C ASP A 130 3.91 -0.09 -20.13
N ARG A 131 4.84 -1.03 -19.86
CA ARG A 131 6.01 -1.21 -20.73
C ARG A 131 5.56 -1.80 -22.06
N THR A 132 5.92 -1.12 -23.13
CA THR A 132 5.60 -1.53 -24.51
C THR A 132 6.35 -2.79 -24.96
N ARG A 133 7.28 -3.31 -24.17
CA ARG A 133 8.08 -4.50 -24.50
C ARG A 133 8.24 -5.40 -23.26
N PRO A 134 8.09 -6.73 -23.42
CA PRO A 134 8.29 -7.67 -22.33
C PRO A 134 9.77 -7.76 -21.94
N ILE A 135 10.03 -8.25 -20.73
CA ILE A 135 11.36 -8.65 -20.29
C ILE A 135 11.43 -10.17 -20.34
N ILE A 136 12.50 -10.69 -20.92
CA ILE A 136 12.78 -12.12 -20.96
C ILE A 136 13.94 -12.39 -20.00
N LEU A 137 13.72 -13.32 -19.09
CA LEU A 137 14.71 -13.80 -18.13
C LEU A 137 15.09 -15.23 -18.48
N TYR A 138 16.38 -15.54 -18.40
CA TYR A 138 16.94 -16.86 -18.67
C TYR A 138 17.55 -17.43 -17.41
N PHE A 139 17.13 -18.63 -17.06
CA PHE A 139 17.62 -19.36 -15.91
C PHE A 139 18.33 -20.62 -16.34
N GLU A 140 19.45 -20.90 -15.69
CA GLU A 140 20.20 -22.13 -15.82
C GLU A 140 20.43 -22.68 -14.41
N ALA A 141 20.13 -23.97 -14.18
CA ALA A 141 20.28 -24.61 -12.87
C ALA A 141 19.65 -23.83 -11.69
N ASP A 142 18.47 -23.22 -11.92
CA ASP A 142 17.72 -22.37 -10.98
C ASP A 142 18.23 -20.94 -10.79
N GLU A 143 19.33 -20.54 -11.43
CA GLU A 143 19.92 -19.20 -11.29
C GLU A 143 19.67 -18.31 -12.50
N LEU A 144 19.37 -17.03 -12.27
CA LEU A 144 19.20 -16.03 -13.32
C LEU A 144 20.55 -15.69 -13.96
N ILE A 145 20.79 -16.13 -15.19
CA ILE A 145 22.06 -15.89 -15.90
C ILE A 145 22.00 -14.67 -16.84
N ARG A 146 20.80 -14.34 -17.36
CA ARG A 146 20.64 -13.29 -18.37
C ARG A 146 19.24 -12.69 -18.36
N ALA A 147 19.16 -11.39 -18.64
CA ALA A 147 17.91 -10.68 -18.88
C ALA A 147 18.02 -9.88 -20.19
N GLU A 148 16.96 -9.87 -20.99
CA GLU A 148 16.89 -9.10 -22.22
C GLU A 148 15.51 -8.48 -22.46
N LYS A 149 15.45 -7.50 -23.36
CA LYS A 149 14.20 -6.92 -23.82
C LYS A 149 13.65 -7.77 -24.95
N GLY A 150 12.45 -8.30 -24.77
CA GLY A 150 11.75 -9.04 -25.82
C GLY A 150 11.04 -8.14 -26.84
N SER A 151 10.41 -8.80 -27.79
CA SER A 151 9.49 -8.24 -28.77
C SER A 151 8.05 -8.55 -28.38
N ASN A 152 7.09 -7.77 -28.88
CA ASN A 152 5.66 -8.10 -28.70
C ASN A 152 5.28 -9.43 -29.37
N LEU A 153 6.06 -9.88 -30.36
CA LEU A 153 5.90 -11.20 -30.97
C LEU A 153 6.25 -12.35 -30.00
N ASP A 154 7.13 -12.11 -29.03
CA ASP A 154 7.47 -13.10 -28.00
C ASP A 154 6.33 -13.30 -27.01
N VAL A 155 5.50 -12.26 -26.83
CA VAL A 155 4.21 -12.43 -26.20
C VAL A 155 3.34 -13.21 -27.18
N ILE A 156 3.01 -12.71 -28.38
CA ILE A 156 1.96 -13.25 -29.28
C ILE A 156 2.10 -14.70 -29.78
N ASN A 157 3.27 -15.35 -29.79
CA ASN A 157 3.40 -16.79 -30.10
C ASN A 157 2.83 -17.71 -28.97
N ILE A 158 1.59 -17.42 -28.56
CA ILE A 158 0.74 -18.10 -27.57
C ILE A 158 -0.48 -18.65 -28.33
N GLU A 159 -0.30 -19.77 -29.00
CA GLU A 159 -1.40 -20.72 -29.20
C GLU A 159 -0.93 -22.09 -28.70
#